data_AF-A0A4Q3ZFA3-F1
#
_entry.id   AF-A0A4Q3ZFA3-F1
#
_cell.length_a   1.000
_cell.length_b   1.000
_cell.length_c   1.000
_cell.angle_alpha   90.00
_cell.angle_beta   90.00
_cell.angle_gamma   90.00
#
_symmetry.space_group_name_H-M   'P 1'
#
loop_
_entity.id
_entity.type
_entity.pdbx_description
1 polymer ?
#
loop_
_entity_poly.entity_id
_entity_poly.type
_entity_poly.pdbx_seq_one_letter_code
_entity_poly.pdbx_strand_id
1 'polypeptide(L)'
;MRLLDTFGHTPAISQNIAGSAAAAFLLLSPGIVMLGLQGGIAGIDVGSASLASDHGPVEPPMSWLQVPGTDPALSLLIARAQPGLAAGTTLTVTDELGGIARLDLHAIGDVRDLLASQPPAVILRITGFIAARALGMFRRPEDAALAGFCRNLASLGKSADRVATPIARCGEDTLVWSLPRGLASAPATSLVIGRHRIRQASHAAGAMVLADRRFEDGYLLPAAGEGPIHLAPH
;
A
#
# COMPACT_ATOMS: atom_id res chain seq x y z
N MET A 1 16.79 -16.24 -1.08
CA MET A 1 15.85 -17.21 -1.69
C MET A 1 14.48 -16.57 -1.60
N ARG A 2 13.95 -16.04 -2.72
CA ARG A 2 12.68 -15.30 -2.73
C ARG A 2 11.53 -16.31 -2.73
N LEU A 3 10.50 -16.04 -1.93
CA LEU A 3 9.38 -16.95 -1.69
C LEU A 3 8.65 -17.36 -2.99
N LEU A 4 8.68 -16.50 -4.01
CA LEU A 4 8.02 -16.68 -5.30
C LEU A 4 8.80 -17.51 -6.33
N ASP A 5 10.10 -17.78 -6.11
CA ASP A 5 10.93 -18.56 -7.07
C ASP A 5 10.71 -20.09 -6.94
N THR A 6 9.93 -20.53 -5.94
CA THR A 6 9.80 -21.95 -5.58
C THR A 6 8.61 -22.66 -6.23
N PHE A 7 7.78 -21.97 -7.01
CA PHE A 7 6.54 -22.53 -7.52
C PHE A 7 6.71 -23.02 -8.97
N GLY A 8 6.92 -24.32 -9.10
CA GLY A 8 7.08 -25.02 -10.37
C GLY A 8 5.81 -25.07 -11.23
N HIS A 9 6.02 -25.11 -12.54
CA HIS A 9 5.01 -25.28 -13.59
C HIS A 9 4.01 -26.42 -13.29
N THR A 10 2.72 -26.18 -13.51
CA THR A 10 1.67 -27.22 -13.59
C THR A 10 0.59 -26.80 -14.60
N PRO A 11 -0.18 -27.75 -15.17
CA PRO A 11 -0.33 -27.96 -16.60
C PRO A 11 -1.40 -27.08 -17.26
N ALA A 12 -1.22 -26.88 -18.56
CA ALA A 12 -2.11 -26.11 -19.43
C ALA A 12 -3.50 -26.75 -19.59
N ILE A 13 -4.55 -25.99 -19.27
CA ILE A 13 -5.91 -26.23 -19.77
C ILE A 13 -6.51 -24.88 -20.17
N SER A 14 -6.97 -24.80 -21.42
CA SER A 14 -7.56 -23.66 -22.17
C SER A 14 -6.58 -22.93 -23.11
N GLN A 15 -6.83 -23.07 -24.42
CA GLN A 15 -5.93 -22.78 -25.54
C GLN A 15 -5.61 -21.30 -25.84
N ASN A 16 -5.99 -20.35 -24.97
CA ASN A 16 -5.77 -18.90 -25.18
C ASN A 16 -5.03 -18.19 -24.04
N ILE A 17 -4.43 -18.91 -23.09
CA ILE A 17 -3.66 -18.31 -21.99
C ILE A 17 -2.21 -18.07 -22.45
N ALA A 18 -1.80 -16.81 -22.52
CA ALA A 18 -0.47 -16.38 -22.92
C ALA A 18 0.61 -16.62 -21.84
N GLY A 19 0.21 -16.79 -20.58
CA GLY A 19 1.13 -17.07 -19.48
C GLY A 19 0.47 -17.28 -18.12
N SER A 20 1.30 -17.61 -17.11
CA SER A 20 0.89 -17.75 -15.71
C SER A 20 1.82 -16.95 -14.81
N ALA A 21 1.28 -16.35 -13.75
CA ALA A 21 2.01 -15.63 -12.72
C ALA A 21 1.49 -15.99 -11.32
N ALA A 22 2.30 -15.71 -10.29
CA ALA A 22 1.91 -15.83 -8.90
C ALA A 22 1.79 -14.44 -8.25
N ALA A 23 0.77 -14.24 -7.43
CA ALA A 23 0.59 -13.06 -6.61
C ALA A 23 0.57 -13.40 -5.12
N ALA A 24 1.28 -12.60 -4.32
CA ALA A 24 1.10 -12.59 -2.88
C ALA A 24 -0.25 -11.95 -2.53
N PHE A 25 -1.05 -12.63 -1.72
CA PHE A 25 -2.36 -12.19 -1.24
C PHE A 25 -2.28 -11.78 0.23
N LEU A 26 -2.77 -10.59 0.54
CA LEU A 26 -2.87 -10.04 1.89
C LEU A 26 -4.25 -9.43 2.14
N LEU A 27 -4.84 -9.76 3.28
CA LEU A 27 -6.02 -9.05 3.78
C LEU A 27 -5.54 -7.82 4.57
N LEU A 28 -5.81 -6.61 4.08
CA LEU A 28 -5.41 -5.37 4.74
C LEU A 28 -6.37 -5.00 5.88
N SER A 29 -7.66 -5.24 5.64
CA SER A 29 -8.75 -5.13 6.60
C SER A 29 -9.90 -6.04 6.14
N PRO A 30 -10.95 -6.28 6.95
CA PRO A 30 -12.04 -7.18 6.57
C PRO A 30 -12.72 -6.85 5.23
N GLY A 31 -12.60 -5.60 4.74
CA GLY A 31 -13.20 -5.17 3.47
C GLY A 31 -12.20 -4.89 2.34
N ILE A 32 -10.89 -5.03 2.57
CA ILE A 32 -9.85 -4.60 1.62
C ILE A 32 -8.75 -5.65 1.54
N VAL A 33 -8.42 -6.05 0.32
CA VAL A 33 -7.32 -6.96 0.02
C VAL A 33 -6.26 -6.27 -0.83
N MET A 34 -5.04 -6.80 -0.75
CA MET A 34 -3.92 -6.41 -1.59
C MET A 34 -3.34 -7.63 -2.28
N LEU A 35 -3.05 -7.48 -3.58
CA LEU A 35 -2.21 -8.41 -4.33
C LEU A 35 -0.85 -7.78 -4.61
N GLY A 36 0.22 -8.53 -4.43
CA GLY A 36 1.58 -8.12 -4.80
C GLY A 36 2.17 -9.06 -5.84
N LEU A 37 2.62 -8.52 -6.97
CA LEU A 37 3.23 -9.28 -8.06
C LEU A 37 4.66 -8.81 -8.28
N GLN A 38 5.60 -9.75 -8.28
CA GLN A 38 7.00 -9.50 -8.63
C GLN A 38 7.25 -9.96 -10.07
N GLY A 39 7.87 -9.12 -10.89
CA GLY A 39 8.21 -9.44 -12.28
C GLY A 39 7.09 -9.21 -13.30
N GLY A 40 5.92 -8.73 -12.85
CA GLY A 40 4.76 -8.49 -13.72
C GLY A 40 4.06 -9.78 -14.18
N ILE A 41 3.26 -9.67 -15.24
CA ILE A 41 2.59 -10.80 -15.88
C ILE A 41 2.95 -10.75 -17.37
N ALA A 42 3.55 -11.82 -17.88
CA ALA A 42 4.03 -11.86 -19.26
C ALA A 42 2.88 -11.63 -20.25
N GLY A 43 3.06 -10.67 -21.17
CA GLY A 43 2.07 -10.36 -22.21
C GLY A 43 0.81 -9.64 -21.70
N ILE A 44 0.83 -9.10 -20.48
CA ILE A 44 -0.28 -8.36 -19.89
C ILE A 44 0.18 -6.96 -19.50
N ASP A 45 -0.52 -5.93 -19.98
CA ASP A 45 -0.44 -4.59 -19.40
C ASP A 45 -1.26 -4.51 -18.11
N VAL A 46 -0.55 -4.53 -16.98
CA VAL A 46 -1.16 -4.44 -15.64
C VAL A 46 -1.92 -3.13 -15.43
N GLY A 47 -1.60 -2.05 -16.15
CA GLY A 47 -2.30 -0.77 -16.03
C GLY A 47 -3.76 -0.80 -16.47
N SER A 48 -4.07 -1.67 -17.44
CA SER A 48 -5.41 -1.87 -18.02
C SER A 48 -6.03 -3.23 -17.64
N ALA A 49 -5.36 -3.98 -16.77
CA ALA A 49 -5.76 -5.34 -16.44
C ALA A 49 -7.08 -5.41 -15.65
N SER A 50 -7.98 -6.24 -16.14
CA SER A 50 -9.20 -6.72 -15.48
C SER A 50 -9.00 -8.14 -14.94
N LEU A 51 -9.73 -8.47 -13.88
CA LEU A 51 -9.61 -9.75 -13.19
C LEU A 51 -10.96 -10.46 -13.12
N ALA A 52 -10.96 -11.78 -13.29
CA ALA A 52 -12.13 -12.62 -13.09
C ALA A 52 -11.75 -13.90 -12.34
N SER A 53 -12.68 -14.38 -11.53
CA SER A 53 -12.61 -15.69 -10.85
C SER A 53 -13.69 -16.62 -11.41
N ASP A 54 -13.75 -17.83 -10.87
CA ASP A 54 -14.87 -18.76 -11.06
C ASP A 54 -16.21 -18.21 -10.55
N HIS A 55 -16.18 -17.25 -9.61
CA HIS A 55 -17.34 -16.53 -9.11
C HIS A 55 -17.75 -15.31 -9.96
N GLY A 56 -17.05 -15.05 -11.06
CA GLY A 56 -17.30 -13.91 -11.95
C GLY A 56 -16.21 -12.83 -11.88
N PRO A 57 -16.46 -11.66 -12.52
CA PRO A 57 -15.50 -10.56 -12.55
C PRO A 57 -15.23 -10.00 -11.14
N VAL A 58 -14.00 -9.55 -10.91
CA VAL A 58 -13.64 -8.80 -9.72
C VAL A 58 -14.22 -7.41 -9.85
N GLU A 59 -15.25 -7.10 -9.08
CA GLU A 59 -15.97 -5.84 -9.18
C GLU A 59 -15.12 -4.66 -8.66
N PRO A 60 -15.24 -3.47 -9.29
CA PRO A 60 -14.60 -2.26 -8.80
C PRO A 60 -15.14 -1.82 -7.42
N PRO A 61 -14.39 -0.98 -6.68
CA PRO A 61 -13.13 -0.34 -7.05
C PRO A 61 -11.91 -1.26 -6.93
N MET A 62 -11.07 -1.19 -7.96
CA MET A 62 -9.72 -1.75 -7.98
C MET A 62 -8.72 -0.64 -8.40
N SER A 63 -7.50 -0.68 -7.86
CA SER A 63 -6.43 0.21 -8.32
C SER A 63 -5.11 -0.52 -8.34
N TRP A 64 -4.44 -0.39 -9.48
CA TRP A 64 -3.07 -0.81 -9.66
C TRP A 64 -2.08 0.29 -9.26
N LEU A 65 -0.91 -0.13 -8.80
CA LEU A 65 0.29 0.68 -8.65
C LEU A 65 1.47 -0.12 -9.16
N GLN A 66 2.15 0.38 -10.20
CA GLN A 66 3.49 -0.07 -10.52
C GLN A 66 4.49 0.70 -9.65
N VAL A 67 5.36 -0.01 -8.94
CA VAL A 67 6.31 0.56 -7.99
C VAL A 67 7.67 0.74 -8.68
N PRO A 68 8.04 1.96 -9.11
CA PRO A 68 9.30 2.16 -9.82
C PRO A 68 10.50 2.01 -8.89
N GLY A 69 11.65 1.65 -9.47
CA GLY A 69 12.89 1.46 -8.73
C GLY A 69 12.97 0.14 -7.95
N THR A 70 12.11 -0.82 -8.29
CA THR A 70 12.13 -2.18 -7.73
C THR A 70 12.68 -3.17 -8.76
N ASP A 71 13.52 -4.11 -8.30
CA ASP A 71 14.06 -5.19 -9.12
C ASP A 71 13.92 -6.56 -8.40
N PRO A 72 13.04 -7.46 -8.88
CA PRO A 72 12.18 -7.33 -10.05
C PRO A 72 11.10 -6.26 -9.84
N ALA A 73 10.52 -5.79 -10.95
CA ALA A 73 9.43 -4.82 -10.92
C ALA A 73 8.27 -5.31 -10.04
N LEU A 74 7.84 -4.49 -9.09
CA LEU A 74 6.76 -4.78 -8.17
C LEU A 74 5.49 -4.05 -8.63
N SER A 75 4.40 -4.80 -8.80
CA SER A 75 3.06 -4.27 -9.03
C SER A 75 2.17 -4.62 -7.85
N LEU A 76 1.38 -3.66 -7.39
CA LEU A 76 0.40 -3.84 -6.33
C LEU A 76 -1.01 -3.60 -6.86
N LEU A 77 -1.95 -4.44 -6.47
CA LEU A 77 -3.38 -4.19 -6.62
C LEU A 77 -4.00 -4.00 -5.24
N ILE A 78 -4.89 -3.02 -5.11
CA ILE A 78 -5.82 -2.94 -3.98
C ILE A 78 -7.24 -3.04 -4.51
N ALA A 79 -8.03 -3.90 -3.90
CA ALA A 79 -9.43 -4.13 -4.25
C ALA A 79 -10.29 -4.35 -3.00
N ARG A 80 -11.62 -4.31 -3.18
CA ARG A 80 -12.54 -4.76 -2.13
C ARG A 80 -12.42 -6.26 -1.92
N ALA A 81 -12.49 -6.69 -0.68
CA ALA A 81 -12.69 -8.10 -0.35
C ALA A 81 -14.05 -8.55 -0.94
N GLN A 82 -14.05 -9.65 -1.69
CA GLN A 82 -15.23 -10.18 -2.37
C GLN A 82 -15.07 -11.68 -2.67
N PRO A 83 -16.16 -12.41 -2.94
CA PRO A 83 -16.10 -13.83 -3.33
C PRO A 83 -15.15 -14.06 -4.53
N GLY A 84 -14.40 -15.15 -4.51
CA GLY A 84 -13.42 -15.50 -5.56
C GLY A 84 -12.08 -14.76 -5.48
N LEU A 85 -11.98 -13.71 -4.67
CA LEU A 85 -10.73 -12.99 -4.41
C LEU A 85 -10.15 -13.39 -3.04
N ALA A 86 -9.55 -14.58 -2.97
CA ALA A 86 -9.02 -15.15 -1.74
C ALA A 86 -7.71 -15.93 -2.00
N ALA A 87 -6.93 -16.18 -0.95
CA ALA A 87 -5.77 -17.04 -1.08
C ALA A 87 -6.15 -18.45 -1.54
N GLY A 88 -5.32 -19.04 -2.39
CA GLY A 88 -5.54 -20.35 -3.01
C GLY A 88 -6.47 -20.31 -4.23
N THR A 89 -7.03 -19.15 -4.58
CA THR A 89 -7.82 -19.01 -5.81
C THR A 89 -6.93 -18.68 -7.00
N THR A 90 -7.43 -19.03 -8.18
CA THR A 90 -6.84 -18.67 -9.45
C THR A 90 -7.72 -17.64 -10.12
N LEU A 91 -7.12 -16.54 -10.56
CA LEU A 91 -7.79 -15.52 -11.36
C LEU A 91 -7.38 -15.63 -12.82
N THR A 92 -8.30 -15.32 -13.71
CA THR A 92 -8.02 -14.96 -15.08
C THR A 92 -7.76 -13.46 -15.13
N VAL A 93 -6.64 -13.06 -15.74
CA VAL A 93 -6.26 -11.67 -15.98
C VAL A 93 -6.40 -11.39 -17.46
N THR A 94 -7.06 -10.30 -17.81
CA THR A 94 -7.17 -9.85 -19.21
C THR A 94 -6.81 -8.38 -19.31
N ASP A 95 -6.17 -7.95 -20.40
CA ASP A 95 -5.93 -6.54 -20.68
C ASP A 95 -6.72 -6.04 -21.91
N GLU A 96 -6.66 -4.74 -22.18
CA GLU A 96 -7.34 -4.12 -23.33
C GLU A 96 -6.73 -4.52 -24.69
N LEU A 97 -5.52 -5.09 -24.69
CA LEU A 97 -4.84 -5.58 -25.89
C LEU A 97 -5.24 -7.02 -26.24
N GLY A 98 -6.14 -7.64 -25.44
CA GLY A 98 -6.60 -9.01 -25.63
C GLY A 98 -5.65 -10.06 -25.06
N GLY A 99 -4.65 -9.66 -24.28
CA GLY A 99 -3.82 -10.57 -23.51
C GLY A 99 -4.65 -11.28 -22.46
N ILE A 100 -4.39 -12.58 -22.26
CA ILE A 100 -5.07 -13.41 -21.25
C ILE A 100 -4.00 -14.20 -20.49
N ALA A 101 -4.01 -14.11 -19.17
CA ALA A 101 -3.08 -14.83 -18.31
C ALA A 101 -3.78 -15.44 -17.09
N ARG A 102 -3.13 -16.43 -16.49
CA ARG A 102 -3.53 -17.01 -15.20
C ARG A 102 -2.75 -16.33 -14.07
N LEU A 103 -3.43 -16.01 -12.97
CA LEU A 103 -2.81 -15.47 -11.76
C LEU A 103 -3.20 -16.31 -10.55
N ASP A 104 -2.23 -17.01 -9.98
CA ASP A 104 -2.43 -17.84 -8.78
C ASP A 104 -2.18 -17.00 -7.52
N LEU A 105 -3.14 -17.01 -6.59
CA LEU A 105 -3.10 -16.20 -5.38
C LEU A 105 -2.56 -17.02 -4.20
N HIS A 106 -1.47 -16.56 -3.58
CA HIS A 106 -0.83 -17.23 -2.46
C HIS A 106 -0.90 -16.37 -1.21
N ALA A 107 -1.49 -16.88 -0.13
CA ALA A 107 -1.43 -16.20 1.16
C ALA A 107 0.02 -16.02 1.59
N ILE A 108 0.37 -14.81 2.04
CA ILE A 108 1.61 -14.56 2.76
C ILE A 108 1.30 -14.15 4.20
N GLY A 109 2.19 -14.51 5.12
CA GLY A 109 2.01 -14.25 6.55
C GLY A 109 2.30 -12.80 6.92
N ASP A 110 3.30 -12.18 6.29
CA ASP A 110 3.67 -10.79 6.55
C ASP A 110 4.03 -10.07 5.24
N VAL A 111 3.60 -8.82 5.11
CA VAL A 111 3.97 -7.93 4.01
C VAL A 111 5.49 -7.67 3.96
N ARG A 112 6.20 -7.88 5.08
CA ARG A 112 7.68 -7.90 5.11
C ARG A 112 8.26 -8.90 4.11
N ASP A 113 7.60 -10.02 3.85
CA ASP A 113 8.09 -11.01 2.89
C ASP A 113 8.15 -10.44 1.46
N LEU A 114 7.27 -9.49 1.16
CA LEU A 114 7.23 -8.77 -0.11
C LEU A 114 8.17 -7.55 -0.14
N LEU A 115 8.35 -6.88 1.01
CA LEU A 115 8.91 -5.52 1.06
C LEU A 115 10.22 -5.37 1.84
N ALA A 116 10.72 -6.40 2.54
CA ALA A 116 11.86 -6.26 3.47
C ALA A 116 13.15 -5.71 2.85
N SER A 117 13.37 -5.93 1.55
CA SER A 117 14.56 -5.44 0.84
C SER A 117 14.36 -4.09 0.16
N GLN A 118 13.21 -3.43 0.34
CA GLN A 118 12.86 -2.23 -0.42
C GLN A 118 13.38 -0.95 0.27
N PRO A 119 13.85 0.05 -0.50
CA PRO A 119 14.25 1.34 0.06
C PRO A 119 13.11 2.05 0.81
N PRO A 120 13.41 2.87 1.84
CA PRO A 120 12.39 3.63 2.57
C PRO A 120 11.46 4.50 1.70
N ALA A 121 11.98 5.07 0.60
CA ALA A 121 11.17 5.82 -0.37
C ALA A 121 10.13 4.95 -1.10
N VAL A 122 10.46 3.68 -1.37
CA VAL A 122 9.53 2.69 -1.93
C VAL A 122 8.45 2.34 -0.90
N ILE A 123 8.84 2.10 0.35
CA ILE A 123 7.89 1.85 1.46
C ILE A 123 6.94 3.04 1.64
N LEU A 124 7.45 4.27 1.63
CA LEU A 124 6.64 5.49 1.70
C LEU A 124 5.61 5.53 0.57
N ARG A 125 6.02 5.24 -0.66
CA ARG A 125 5.14 5.27 -1.85
C ARG A 125 4.02 4.24 -1.73
N ILE A 126 4.36 3.01 -1.35
CA ILE A 126 3.39 1.93 -1.17
C ILE A 126 2.40 2.28 -0.07
N THR A 127 2.91 2.70 1.09
CA THR A 127 2.07 3.06 2.24
C THR A 127 1.17 4.26 1.90
N GLY A 128 1.71 5.27 1.23
CA GLY A 128 0.98 6.46 0.78
C GLY A 128 -0.11 6.12 -0.23
N PHE A 129 0.16 5.21 -1.17
CA PHE A 129 -0.84 4.72 -2.11
C PHE A 129 -1.99 4.01 -1.38
N ILE A 130 -1.70 3.07 -0.48
CA ILE A 130 -2.72 2.34 0.29
C ILE A 130 -3.57 3.33 1.10
N ALA A 131 -2.92 4.22 1.86
CA ALA A 131 -3.58 5.22 2.69
C ALA A 131 -4.42 6.21 1.87
N ALA A 132 -3.95 6.64 0.70
CA ALA A 132 -4.73 7.51 -0.20
C ALA A 132 -5.96 6.79 -0.76
N ARG A 133 -5.82 5.52 -1.17
CA ARG A 133 -6.95 4.72 -1.66
C ARG A 133 -7.98 4.44 -0.58
N ALA A 134 -7.53 4.21 0.66
CA ALA A 134 -8.38 4.07 1.83
C ALA A 134 -9.30 5.28 2.04
N LEU A 135 -8.75 6.49 1.98
CA LEU A 135 -9.50 7.74 2.16
C LEU A 135 -10.41 8.05 0.97
N GLY A 136 -9.93 7.84 -0.25
CA GLY A 136 -10.66 8.20 -1.48
C GLY A 136 -11.69 7.16 -1.90
N MET A 137 -11.22 6.03 -2.43
CA MET A 137 -12.07 5.04 -3.11
C MET A 137 -12.88 4.19 -2.13
N PHE A 138 -12.27 3.82 -1.01
CA PHE A 138 -12.90 2.95 -0.02
C PHE A 138 -13.64 3.72 1.07
N ARG A 139 -13.41 5.04 1.21
CA ARG A 139 -14.02 5.94 2.19
C ARG A 139 -13.99 5.39 3.62
N ARG A 140 -12.84 4.84 4.05
CA ARG A 140 -12.65 4.13 5.32
C ARG A 140 -11.63 4.82 6.25
N PRO A 141 -11.84 6.08 6.68
CA PRO A 141 -10.88 6.81 7.50
C PRO A 141 -10.69 6.23 8.92
N GLU A 142 -11.65 5.43 9.41
CA GLU A 142 -11.67 4.88 10.78
C GLU A 142 -11.54 3.34 10.81
N ASP A 143 -10.98 2.75 9.74
CA ASP A 143 -10.67 1.34 9.71
C ASP A 143 -9.36 1.08 10.48
N ALA A 144 -9.50 0.65 11.74
CA ALA A 144 -8.37 0.44 12.64
C ALA A 144 -7.41 -0.66 12.15
N ALA A 145 -7.91 -1.70 11.47
CA ALA A 145 -7.07 -2.76 10.91
C ALA A 145 -6.21 -2.20 9.78
N LEU A 146 -6.82 -1.43 8.88
CA LEU A 146 -6.11 -0.77 7.79
C LEU A 146 -5.11 0.29 8.28
N ALA A 147 -5.50 1.11 9.27
CA ALA A 147 -4.59 2.08 9.88
C ALA A 147 -3.40 1.38 10.55
N GLY A 148 -3.65 0.28 11.28
CA GLY A 148 -2.62 -0.56 11.86
C GLY A 148 -1.68 -1.15 10.82
N PHE A 149 -2.21 -1.66 9.70
CA PHE A 149 -1.42 -2.16 8.57
C PHE A 149 -0.54 -1.07 7.96
N CYS A 150 -1.10 0.10 7.64
CA CYS A 150 -0.36 1.24 7.12
C CYS A 150 0.72 1.73 8.10
N ARG A 151 0.44 1.71 9.41
CA ARG A 151 1.42 2.06 10.45
C ARG A 151 2.56 1.06 10.51
N ASN A 152 2.25 -0.24 10.46
CA ASN A 152 3.26 -1.30 10.42
C ASN A 152 4.13 -1.18 9.17
N LEU A 153 3.55 -0.90 8.00
CA LEU A 153 4.30 -0.62 6.78
C LEU A 153 5.21 0.60 6.92
N ALA A 154 4.68 1.73 7.40
CA ALA A 154 5.46 2.95 7.60
C ALA A 154 6.66 2.71 8.54
N SER A 155 6.49 1.83 9.53
CA SER A 155 7.57 1.46 10.46
C SER A 155 8.74 0.75 9.79
N LEU A 156 8.53 0.04 8.68
CA LEU A 156 9.60 -0.62 7.91
C LEU A 156 10.53 0.39 7.24
N GLY A 157 10.01 1.57 6.88
CA GLY A 157 10.78 2.65 6.26
C GLY A 157 11.26 3.71 7.27
N LYS A 158 11.16 3.46 8.57
CA LYS A 158 11.53 4.43 9.60
C LYS A 158 13.02 4.71 9.57
N SER A 159 13.38 6.00 9.56
CA SER A 159 14.75 6.48 9.83
C SER A 159 14.80 7.22 11.17
N ALA A 160 15.92 7.12 11.89
CA ALA A 160 16.10 7.77 13.21
C ALA A 160 16.13 9.29 13.10
N ASP A 161 16.61 9.80 11.98
CA ASP A 161 16.78 11.20 11.60
C ASP A 161 15.48 11.83 11.08
N ARG A 162 14.40 11.05 10.95
CA ARG A 162 13.10 11.49 10.43
C ARG A 162 12.01 11.43 11.49
N VAL A 163 12.16 12.29 12.49
CA VAL A 163 11.24 12.42 13.61
C VAL A 163 10.67 13.82 13.66
N ALA A 164 9.34 13.93 13.76
CA ALA A 164 8.67 15.15 14.14
C ALA A 164 8.50 15.18 15.66
N THR A 165 8.73 16.35 16.25
CA THR A 165 8.65 16.55 17.71
C THR A 165 7.52 17.51 18.04
N PRO A 166 6.74 17.24 19.10
CA PRO A 166 5.72 18.18 19.55
C PRO A 166 6.42 19.39 20.21
N ILE A 167 6.05 20.60 19.78
CA ILE A 167 6.69 21.85 20.25
C ILE A 167 5.73 22.80 20.97
N ALA A 168 4.42 22.65 20.76
CA ALA A 168 3.42 23.48 21.42
C ALA A 168 2.05 22.78 21.48
N ARG A 169 1.26 23.16 22.48
CA ARG A 169 -0.17 22.84 22.59
C ARG A 169 -0.99 24.04 22.13
N CYS A 170 -1.97 23.81 21.26
CA CYS A 170 -2.90 24.83 20.77
C CYS A 170 -4.33 24.49 21.24
N GLY A 171 -4.56 24.55 22.54
CA GLY A 171 -5.82 24.14 23.17
C GLY A 171 -5.74 22.74 23.78
N GLU A 172 -6.90 22.11 24.00
CA GLU A 172 -6.99 20.85 24.75
C GLU A 172 -6.46 19.64 23.98
N ASP A 173 -6.75 19.55 22.67
CA ASP A 173 -6.47 18.35 21.86
C ASP A 173 -5.56 18.58 20.65
N THR A 174 -5.09 19.82 20.46
CA THR A 174 -4.28 20.18 19.29
C THR A 174 -2.81 20.30 19.65
N LEU A 175 -1.94 19.67 18.86
CA LEU A 175 -0.49 19.76 18.98
C LEU A 175 0.13 20.34 17.72
N VAL A 176 1.12 21.20 17.93
CA VAL A 176 2.03 21.68 16.87
C VAL A 176 3.26 20.79 16.88
N TRP A 177 3.61 20.30 15.72
CA TRP A 177 4.76 19.43 15.47
C TRP A 177 5.79 20.18 14.66
N SER A 178 7.04 20.19 15.12
CA SER A 178 8.18 20.54 14.29
C SER A 178 8.54 19.34 13.42
N LEU A 179 8.66 19.56 12.11
CA LEU A 179 9.02 18.54 11.13
C LEU A 179 10.54 18.55 10.88
N PRO A 180 11.13 17.41 10.49
CA PRO A 180 12.55 17.36 10.14
C PRO A 180 12.86 18.28 8.94
N ARG A 181 14.11 18.71 8.87
CA ARG A 181 14.62 19.50 7.74
C ARG A 181 14.56 18.71 6.43
N GLY A 182 14.56 19.41 5.29
CA GLY A 182 14.54 18.79 3.96
C GLY A 182 13.14 18.56 3.38
N LEU A 183 12.07 18.91 4.12
CA LEU A 183 10.75 19.05 3.54
C LEU A 183 10.61 20.39 2.80
N ALA A 184 9.77 20.41 1.76
CA ALA A 184 9.45 21.63 1.04
C ALA A 184 8.89 22.70 2.01
N SER A 185 9.35 23.93 1.86
CA SER A 185 8.89 25.07 2.66
C SER A 185 7.48 25.52 2.30
N ALA A 186 7.05 25.23 1.07
CA ALA A 186 5.71 25.53 0.57
C ALA A 186 4.63 24.73 1.33
N PRO A 187 3.41 25.29 1.48
CA PRO A 187 2.28 24.56 2.04
C PRO A 187 2.01 23.28 1.24
N ALA A 188 1.85 22.16 1.95
CA ALA A 188 1.57 20.87 1.36
C ALA A 188 0.60 20.06 2.22
N THR A 189 -0.13 19.16 1.57
CA THR A 189 -1.02 18.20 2.23
C THR A 189 -0.36 16.84 2.25
N SER A 190 -0.29 16.26 3.44
CA SER A 190 0.30 14.95 3.68
C SER A 190 -0.71 14.02 4.35
N LEU A 191 -0.45 12.71 4.26
CA LEU A 191 -1.26 11.72 4.98
C LEU A 191 -0.66 11.49 6.36
N VAL A 192 -1.52 11.37 7.35
CA VAL A 192 -1.15 11.07 8.73
C VAL A 192 -1.82 9.77 9.13
N ILE A 193 -1.01 8.83 9.61
CA ILE A 193 -1.44 7.52 10.07
C ILE A 193 -1.28 7.47 11.58
N GLY A 194 -2.40 7.34 12.28
CA GLY A 194 -2.43 7.08 13.71
C GLY A 194 -2.65 5.59 13.99
N ARG A 195 -2.91 5.26 15.25
CA ARG A 195 -3.14 3.86 15.66
C ARG A 195 -4.41 3.25 15.05
N HIS A 196 -5.45 4.06 14.86
CA HIS A 196 -6.78 3.59 14.48
C HIS A 196 -7.41 4.34 13.29
N ARG A 197 -6.71 5.34 12.75
CA ARG A 197 -7.27 6.19 11.71
C ARG A 197 -6.21 6.77 10.79
N ILE A 198 -6.65 7.13 9.59
CA ILE A 198 -5.85 7.81 8.58
C ILE A 198 -6.51 9.16 8.30
N ARG A 199 -5.73 10.22 8.15
CA ARG A 199 -6.23 11.57 7.80
C ARG A 199 -5.30 12.27 6.84
N GLN A 200 -5.79 13.34 6.24
CA GLN A 200 -4.95 14.35 5.60
C GLN A 200 -4.67 15.48 6.60
N ALA A 201 -3.46 16.02 6.55
CA ALA A 201 -3.05 17.18 7.33
C ALA A 201 -2.20 18.12 6.47
N SER A 202 -2.47 19.42 6.60
CA SER A 202 -1.67 20.46 5.97
C SER A 202 -0.46 20.78 6.84
N HIS A 203 0.67 21.03 6.21
CA HIS A 203 1.88 21.50 6.86
C HIS A 203 2.57 22.56 6.00
N ALA A 204 3.32 23.45 6.64
CA ALA A 204 4.04 24.53 5.98
C ALA A 204 5.24 24.94 6.85
N ALA A 205 6.28 25.52 6.24
CA ALA A 205 7.42 26.11 6.97
C ALA A 205 8.04 25.18 8.04
N GLY A 206 8.08 23.86 7.79
CA GLY A 206 8.65 22.89 8.72
C GLY A 206 7.80 22.62 9.97
N ALA A 207 6.51 22.98 9.96
CA ALA A 207 5.59 22.68 11.06
C ALA A 207 4.26 22.11 10.55
N MET A 208 3.61 21.32 11.40
CA MET A 208 2.28 20.75 11.17
C MET A 208 1.42 20.91 12.42
N VAL A 209 0.13 21.18 12.24
CA VAL A 209 -0.84 21.24 13.33
C VAL A 209 -1.81 20.07 13.22
N LEU A 210 -1.92 19.26 14.27
CA LEU A 210 -2.86 18.14 14.32
C LEU A 210 -3.83 18.32 15.48
N ALA A 211 -5.12 18.37 15.16
CA ALA A 211 -6.21 18.48 16.11
C ALA A 211 -6.65 17.11 16.66
N ASP A 212 -5.69 16.30 17.11
CA ASP A 212 -5.93 14.98 17.74
C ASP A 212 -4.62 14.39 18.28
N ARG A 213 -4.53 14.12 19.60
CA ARG A 213 -3.38 13.39 20.19
C ARG A 213 -3.30 11.92 19.76
N ARG A 214 -4.35 11.37 19.16
CA ARG A 214 -4.39 9.96 18.70
C ARG A 214 -3.42 9.65 17.55
N PHE A 215 -2.67 10.64 17.06
CA PHE A 215 -1.60 10.49 16.08
C PHE A 215 -0.20 10.40 16.69
N GLU A 216 -0.05 10.54 18.01
CA GLU A 216 1.20 10.20 18.71
C GLU A 216 1.60 8.74 18.41
N ASP A 217 2.90 8.48 18.32
CA ASP A 217 3.49 7.22 17.84
C ASP A 217 2.99 6.78 16.45
N GLY A 218 2.49 7.74 15.67
CA GLY A 218 2.05 7.61 14.31
C GLY A 218 3.12 8.00 13.29
N TYR A 219 2.68 8.13 12.05
CA TYR A 219 3.54 8.53 10.93
C TYR A 219 2.89 9.59 10.07
N LEU A 220 3.67 10.60 9.69
CA LEU A 220 3.39 11.50 8.58
C LEU A 220 4.02 10.91 7.31
N LEU A 221 3.22 10.80 6.25
CA LEU A 221 3.64 10.39 4.92
C LEU A 221 3.66 11.62 4.00
N PRO A 222 4.82 12.26 3.81
CA PRO A 222 4.92 13.36 2.86
C PRO A 222 4.73 12.87 1.43
N ALA A 223 4.09 13.68 0.58
CA ALA A 223 3.84 13.33 -0.83
C ALA A 223 5.12 13.00 -1.62
N ALA A 224 6.23 13.63 -1.23
CA ALA A 224 7.57 13.33 -1.71
C ALA A 224 8.53 13.27 -0.52
N GLY A 225 9.55 12.42 -0.61
CA GLY A 225 10.60 12.34 0.39
C GLY A 225 11.26 10.98 0.46
N GLU A 226 12.23 10.89 1.36
CA GLU A 226 13.10 9.72 1.52
C GLU A 226 12.46 8.59 2.34
N GLY A 227 11.22 8.74 2.81
CA GLY A 227 10.62 7.85 3.80
C GLY A 227 9.55 8.50 4.68
N PRO A 228 8.85 7.72 5.52
CA PRO A 228 7.91 8.21 6.53
C PRO A 228 8.59 9.06 7.62
N ILE A 229 7.84 9.97 8.23
CA ILE A 229 8.28 10.77 9.39
C ILE A 229 7.54 10.27 10.62
N HIS A 230 8.27 9.85 11.64
CA HIS A 230 7.69 9.38 12.89
C HIS A 230 7.20 10.56 13.75
N LEU A 231 5.99 10.45 14.31
CA LEU A 231 5.44 11.44 15.24
C LEU A 231 5.79 11.02 16.68
N ALA A 232 6.83 11.61 17.26
CA ALA A 232 7.30 11.28 18.62
C ALA A 232 6.24 11.56 19.70
N PRO A 233 6.10 10.71 20.73
CA PRO A 233 5.12 10.94 21.78
C PRO A 233 5.38 12.28 22.50
N HIS A 234 4.29 12.94 22.94
CA HIS A 234 4.34 14.19 23.71
C HIS A 234 4.46 13.92 25.21
#